data_AF-A0A7S2K330-F1
#
_entry.id   AF-A0A7S2K330-F1
#
_cell.length_a   1.000
_cell.length_b   1.000
_cell.length_c   1.000
_cell.angle_alpha   90.00
_cell.angle_beta   90.00
_cell.angle_gamma   90.00
#
_symmetry.space_group_name_H-M   'P 1'
#
loop_
_entity.id
_entity.type
_entity.pdbx_description
1 polymer ?
#
loop_
_entity_poly.entity_id
_entity_poly.type
_entity_poly.pdbx_seq_one_letter_code
_entity_poly.pdbx_strand_id
1 'polypeptide(L)'
;FEAYRELQVEWFPYDVYARVSIFLAFMHMTSCWSYQQIGHQLQETRALWANAIVILPMFVLQQVILTLDLKPGCGLPLHRLGPFALLTAFAAAVIEYKRWFTVEAQAFGFLLVYVSYAFHLIYTLQLIRLCRPSESPPQVAESPGASWWPGEWRLPDAFAHAICLVAPPKTIEDGQVDIVGELRDAQRDGPARLAAPTEQDRRHDVHRALGRQGESAAWFNVKAGLLSMVAAWIFLTFGFTIEVINQGTAFPALLNAPGLPNNARDPRYRPAKPGTHEPVEVGTGGLVGPARGVHTGKMHRRQ
;
A
#
# COMPACT_ATOMS: atom_id res chain seq x y z
N PHE A 1 -25.93 -19.42 -23.30
CA PHE A 1 -25.78 -18.54 -22.12
C PHE A 1 -25.44 -19.26 -20.82
N GLU A 2 -25.96 -20.47 -20.58
CA GLU A 2 -25.64 -21.21 -19.36
C GLU A 2 -24.15 -21.50 -19.17
N ALA A 3 -23.44 -21.82 -20.26
CA ALA A 3 -21.99 -22.02 -20.23
C ALA A 3 -21.24 -20.77 -19.74
N TYR A 4 -21.71 -19.57 -20.09
CA TYR A 4 -21.14 -18.32 -19.60
C TYR A 4 -21.38 -18.15 -18.10
N ARG A 5 -22.58 -18.49 -17.60
CA ARG A 5 -22.89 -18.49 -16.16
C ARG A 5 -22.01 -19.49 -15.40
N GLU A 6 -21.81 -20.69 -15.92
CA GLU A 6 -20.94 -21.72 -15.32
C GLU A 6 -19.49 -21.22 -15.23
N LEU A 7 -18.96 -20.64 -16.31
CA LEU A 7 -17.63 -20.04 -16.32
C LEU A 7 -17.52 -18.89 -15.30
N GLN A 8 -18.52 -18.01 -15.24
CA GLN A 8 -18.51 -16.91 -14.27
C GLN A 8 -18.46 -17.41 -12.82
N VAL A 9 -19.14 -18.51 -12.47
CA VAL A 9 -19.09 -19.07 -11.11
C VAL A 9 -17.69 -19.54 -10.72
N GLU A 10 -16.91 -20.07 -11.65
CA GLU A 10 -15.53 -20.49 -11.39
C GLU A 10 -14.57 -19.28 -11.32
N TRP A 11 -14.73 -18.32 -12.23
CA TRP A 11 -13.74 -17.26 -12.45
C TRP A 11 -14.03 -15.94 -11.71
N PHE A 12 -15.24 -15.73 -11.18
CA PHE A 12 -15.59 -14.47 -10.51
C PHE A 12 -14.61 -14.05 -9.39
N PRO A 13 -14.05 -14.95 -8.56
CA PRO A 13 -13.15 -14.49 -7.51
C PRO A 13 -11.89 -13.88 -8.11
N TYR A 14 -11.39 -14.43 -9.21
CA TYR A 14 -10.22 -13.92 -9.90
C TYR A 14 -10.48 -12.56 -10.53
N ASP A 15 -11.63 -12.37 -11.20
CA ASP A 15 -12.00 -11.08 -11.78
C ASP A 15 -12.14 -9.97 -10.73
N VAL A 16 -12.77 -10.30 -9.60
CA VAL A 16 -12.97 -9.38 -8.48
C VAL A 16 -11.63 -9.00 -7.85
N TYR A 17 -10.81 -9.99 -7.50
CA TYR A 17 -9.53 -9.74 -6.85
C TYR A 17 -8.45 -9.23 -7.81
N ALA A 18 -8.58 -9.41 -9.12
CA ALA A 18 -7.74 -8.73 -10.10
C ALA A 18 -7.95 -7.21 -10.02
N ARG A 19 -9.19 -6.72 -9.93
CA ARG A 19 -9.49 -5.29 -9.75
C ARG A 19 -8.97 -4.77 -8.41
N VAL A 20 -9.22 -5.50 -7.33
CA VAL A 20 -8.67 -5.14 -6.00
C VAL A 20 -7.13 -5.10 -6.06
N SER A 21 -6.50 -6.05 -6.74
CA SER A 21 -5.03 -6.08 -6.89
C SER A 21 -4.50 -4.90 -7.70
N ILE A 22 -5.20 -4.47 -8.76
CA ILE A 22 -4.84 -3.28 -9.53
C ILE A 22 -4.91 -2.04 -8.65
N PHE A 23 -6.01 -1.86 -7.90
CA PHE A 23 -6.15 -0.78 -6.93
C PHE A 23 -4.99 -0.78 -5.92
N LEU A 24 -4.70 -1.93 -5.29
CA LEU A 24 -3.61 -2.06 -4.32
C LEU A 24 -2.24 -1.76 -4.94
N ALA A 25 -1.99 -2.24 -6.17
CA ALA A 25 -0.76 -2.01 -6.90
C ALA A 25 -0.55 -0.51 -7.19
N PHE A 26 -1.60 0.20 -7.63
CA PHE A 26 -1.53 1.65 -7.86
C PHE A 26 -1.28 2.42 -6.56
N MET A 27 -1.96 2.07 -5.46
CA MET A 27 -1.73 2.70 -4.16
C MET A 27 -0.30 2.46 -3.64
N HIS A 28 0.22 1.25 -3.83
CA HIS A 28 1.58 0.92 -3.43
C HIS A 28 2.63 1.64 -4.32
N MET A 29 2.46 1.58 -5.64
CA MET A 29 3.36 2.21 -6.61
C MET A 29 3.47 3.73 -6.37
N THR A 30 2.34 4.41 -6.17
CA THR A 30 2.31 5.86 -5.88
C THR A 30 3.02 6.19 -4.56
N SER A 31 2.88 5.34 -3.54
CA SER A 31 3.60 5.49 -2.27
C SER A 31 5.11 5.32 -2.47
N CYS A 32 5.53 4.26 -3.16
CA CYS A 32 6.94 3.99 -3.45
C CYS A 32 7.60 5.13 -4.24
N TRP A 33 6.91 5.62 -5.29
CA TRP A 33 7.38 6.77 -6.05
C TRP A 33 7.54 8.00 -5.16
N SER A 34 6.56 8.27 -4.30
CA SER A 34 6.61 9.42 -3.38
C SER A 34 7.80 9.34 -2.42
N TYR A 35 8.04 8.17 -1.82
CA TYR A 35 9.20 7.97 -0.95
C TYR A 35 10.53 8.04 -1.67
N GLN A 36 10.61 7.51 -2.90
CA GLN A 36 11.79 7.65 -3.74
C GLN A 36 12.09 9.13 -4.00
N GLN A 37 11.07 9.94 -4.30
CA GLN A 37 11.23 11.37 -4.53
C GLN A 37 11.62 12.11 -3.24
N ILE A 38 11.04 11.77 -2.09
CA ILE A 38 11.49 12.31 -0.80
C ILE A 38 12.98 12.05 -0.60
N GLY A 39 13.42 10.80 -0.77
CA GLY A 39 14.81 10.41 -0.59
C GLY A 39 15.75 11.11 -1.57
N HIS A 40 15.44 11.05 -2.88
CA HIS A 40 16.25 11.64 -3.94
C HIS A 40 16.36 13.16 -3.79
N GLN A 41 15.24 13.85 -3.54
CA GLN A 41 15.25 15.31 -3.41
C GLN A 41 15.95 15.79 -2.13
N LEU A 42 15.91 15.00 -1.05
CA LEU A 42 16.58 15.34 0.21
C LEU A 42 18.09 15.05 0.15
N GLN A 43 18.49 13.90 -0.39
CA GLN A 43 19.87 13.43 -0.37
C GLN A 43 20.72 13.98 -1.51
N GLU A 44 20.17 14.11 -2.71
CA GLU A 44 20.95 14.44 -3.92
C GLU A 44 20.77 15.89 -4.37
N THR A 45 19.55 16.31 -4.65
CA THR A 45 19.29 17.62 -5.27
C THR A 45 19.15 18.75 -4.26
N ARG A 46 18.83 18.41 -3.00
CA ARG A 46 18.49 19.37 -1.93
C ARG A 46 17.36 20.33 -2.34
N ALA A 47 16.43 19.90 -3.19
CA ALA A 47 15.35 20.73 -3.73
C ALA A 47 14.02 20.48 -3.00
N LEU A 48 13.85 21.06 -1.81
CA LEU A 48 12.65 20.87 -0.98
C LEU A 48 11.35 21.27 -1.70
N TRP A 49 11.41 22.31 -2.53
CA TRP A 49 10.26 22.78 -3.31
C TRP A 49 9.79 21.74 -4.34
N ALA A 50 10.74 21.10 -5.04
CA ALA A 50 10.42 20.03 -5.97
C ALA A 50 9.76 18.84 -5.26
N ASN A 51 10.22 18.53 -4.04
CA ASN A 51 9.62 17.48 -3.22
C ASN A 51 8.14 17.79 -2.89
N ALA A 52 7.83 19.04 -2.50
CA ALA A 52 6.46 19.47 -2.22
C ALA A 52 5.55 19.35 -3.45
N ILE A 53 6.04 19.77 -4.63
CA ILE A 53 5.31 19.71 -5.89
C ILE A 53 4.94 18.27 -6.27
N VAL A 54 5.75 17.28 -5.90
CA VAL A 54 5.44 15.87 -6.23
C VAL A 54 4.55 15.23 -5.18
N ILE A 55 4.81 15.46 -3.88
CA ILE A 55 4.07 14.79 -2.81
C ILE A 55 2.61 15.24 -2.74
N LEU A 56 2.33 16.53 -2.93
CA LEU A 56 0.96 17.05 -2.82
C LEU A 56 0.03 16.41 -3.87
N PRO A 57 0.37 16.36 -5.18
CA PRO A 57 -0.40 15.61 -6.16
C PRO A 57 -0.52 14.12 -5.84
N MET A 58 0.55 13.47 -5.35
CA MET A 58 0.48 12.04 -5.01
C MET A 58 -0.48 11.78 -3.83
N PHE A 59 -0.46 12.63 -2.81
CA PHE A 59 -1.44 12.60 -1.72
C PHE A 59 -2.87 12.75 -2.24
N VAL A 60 -3.12 13.77 -3.07
CA VAL A 60 -4.45 14.02 -3.63
C VAL A 60 -4.90 12.86 -4.51
N LEU A 61 -4.03 12.36 -5.38
CA LEU A 61 -4.30 11.22 -6.26
C LEU A 61 -4.72 9.99 -5.46
N GLN A 62 -3.97 9.66 -4.40
CA GLN A 62 -4.32 8.55 -3.53
C GLN A 62 -5.67 8.74 -2.82
N GLN A 63 -6.00 9.95 -2.37
CA GLN A 63 -7.32 10.25 -1.79
C GLN A 63 -8.45 10.15 -2.81
N VAL A 64 -8.20 10.57 -4.06
CA VAL A 64 -9.15 10.45 -5.16
C VAL A 64 -9.40 8.98 -5.50
N ILE A 65 -8.35 8.18 -5.67
CA ILE A 65 -8.47 6.74 -5.93
C ILE A 65 -9.28 6.05 -4.82
N LEU A 66 -8.96 6.33 -3.54
CA LEU A 66 -9.73 5.82 -2.41
C LEU A 66 -11.20 6.23 -2.44
N THR A 67 -11.52 7.42 -2.93
CA THR A 67 -12.90 7.92 -2.99
C THR A 67 -13.67 7.35 -4.17
N LEU A 68 -12.99 7.06 -5.29
CA LEU A 68 -13.62 6.49 -6.49
C LEU A 68 -13.83 4.98 -6.35
N ASP A 69 -12.87 4.26 -5.77
CA ASP A 69 -12.88 2.79 -5.76
C ASP A 69 -13.45 2.19 -4.48
N LEU A 70 -13.65 2.97 -3.41
CA LEU A 70 -14.28 2.51 -2.16
C LEU A 70 -15.66 3.13 -1.95
N LYS A 71 -16.60 2.28 -1.55
CA LYS A 71 -17.98 2.67 -1.24
C LYS A 71 -17.99 3.63 -0.03
N PRO A 72 -18.80 4.70 -0.07
CA PRO A 72 -18.99 5.56 1.10
C PRO A 72 -19.65 4.77 2.25
N GLY A 73 -19.26 5.07 3.49
CA GLY A 73 -19.90 4.50 4.68
C GLY A 73 -19.36 3.13 5.14
N CYS A 74 -18.18 2.71 4.70
CA CYS A 74 -17.50 1.49 5.17
C CYS A 74 -16.98 1.56 6.63
N GLY A 75 -17.77 2.10 7.56
CA GLY A 75 -17.40 2.35 8.96
C GLY A 75 -16.46 3.54 9.12
N LEU A 76 -15.54 3.45 10.09
CA LEU A 76 -14.56 4.50 10.33
C LEU A 76 -13.62 4.66 9.11
N PRO A 77 -13.38 5.88 8.61
CA PRO A 77 -12.62 6.12 7.39
C PRO A 77 -11.10 6.02 7.59
N LEU A 78 -10.63 5.01 8.34
CA LEU A 78 -9.21 4.80 8.62
C LEU A 78 -8.39 4.52 7.36
N HIS A 79 -9.03 4.06 6.29
CA HIS A 79 -8.38 3.87 4.99
C HIS A 79 -7.88 5.19 4.39
N ARG A 80 -8.43 6.33 4.82
CA ARG A 80 -7.98 7.67 4.39
C ARG A 80 -6.71 8.14 5.08
N LEU A 81 -6.23 7.42 6.11
CA LEU A 81 -5.00 7.76 6.82
C LEU A 81 -3.75 7.39 6.04
N GLY A 82 -3.79 6.38 5.17
CA GLY A 82 -2.63 5.93 4.38
C GLY A 82 -1.91 7.07 3.66
N PRO A 83 -2.61 7.91 2.88
CA PRO A 83 -1.98 9.03 2.19
C PRO A 83 -1.34 10.07 3.13
N PHE A 84 -1.86 10.26 4.35
CA PHE A 84 -1.26 11.19 5.34
C PHE A 84 0.14 10.75 5.78
N ALA A 85 0.50 9.48 5.60
CA ALA A 85 1.87 9.03 5.81
C ALA A 85 2.87 9.79 4.92
N LEU A 86 2.47 10.19 3.71
CA LEU A 86 3.31 10.99 2.81
C LEU A 86 3.52 12.41 3.33
N LEU A 87 2.47 13.04 3.87
CA LEU A 87 2.55 14.39 4.43
C LEU A 87 3.42 14.45 5.70
N THR A 88 3.30 13.43 6.55
CA THR A 88 4.13 13.32 7.76
C THR A 88 5.59 13.04 7.42
N ALA A 89 5.86 12.18 6.43
CA ALA A 89 7.21 11.97 5.91
C ALA A 89 7.79 13.23 5.25
N PHE A 90 6.98 13.98 4.50
CA PHE A 90 7.38 15.27 3.95
C PHE A 90 7.74 16.26 5.06
N ALA A 91 6.90 16.36 6.10
CA ALA A 91 7.19 17.23 7.25
C ALA A 91 8.51 16.84 7.93
N ALA A 92 8.80 15.54 8.08
CA ALA A 92 10.09 15.07 8.58
C ALA A 92 11.25 15.54 7.67
N ALA A 93 11.09 15.45 6.35
CA ALA A 93 12.09 15.92 5.39
C ALA A 93 12.29 17.45 5.45
N VAL A 94 11.23 18.24 5.68
CA VAL A 94 11.34 19.70 5.89
C VAL A 94 12.16 20.01 7.15
N ILE A 95 11.93 19.27 8.23
CA ILE A 95 12.67 19.43 9.48
C ILE A 95 14.15 19.07 9.29
N GLU A 96 14.45 18.00 8.56
CA GLU A 96 15.81 17.60 8.21
C GLU A 96 16.50 18.65 7.30
N TYR A 97 15.75 19.28 6.39
CA TYR A 97 16.26 20.32 5.50
C TYR A 97 16.57 21.65 6.21
N LYS A 98 16.15 21.81 7.47
CA LYS A 98 16.37 23.04 8.24
C LYS A 98 17.86 23.42 8.25
N ARG A 99 18.14 24.71 8.03
CA ARG A 99 19.50 25.25 7.96
C ARG A 99 20.34 24.97 9.21
N TRP A 100 19.71 25.04 10.39
CA TRP A 100 20.38 24.94 11.69
C TRP A 100 19.97 23.66 12.39
N PHE A 101 20.98 22.87 12.75
CA PHE A 101 20.79 21.66 13.54
C PHE A 101 20.38 22.01 14.97
N THR A 102 19.37 21.31 15.47
CA THR A 102 18.91 21.37 16.87
C THR A 102 18.44 19.97 17.25
N VAL A 103 18.85 19.46 18.41
CA VAL A 103 18.56 18.09 18.86
C VAL A 103 17.05 17.86 18.97
N GLU A 104 16.31 18.89 19.40
CA GLU A 104 14.86 18.86 19.54
C GLU A 104 14.17 18.69 18.19
N ALA A 105 14.67 19.36 17.15
CA ALA A 105 14.13 19.23 15.80
C ALA A 105 14.43 17.84 15.22
N GLN A 106 15.62 17.29 15.46
CA GLN A 106 15.96 15.93 15.06
C GLN A 106 15.02 14.90 15.72
N ALA A 107 14.82 15.00 17.04
CA ALA A 107 13.89 14.14 17.77
C ALA A 107 12.44 14.27 17.25
N PHE A 108 12.00 15.50 16.96
CA PHE A 108 10.70 15.74 16.34
C PHE A 108 10.59 15.15 14.93
N GLY A 109 11.66 15.21 14.13
CA GLY A 109 11.75 14.53 12.84
C GLY A 109 11.55 13.02 12.96
N PHE A 110 12.17 12.38 13.96
CA PHE A 110 11.96 10.94 14.22
C PHE A 110 10.54 10.62 14.63
N LEU A 111 9.93 11.44 15.48
CA LEU A 111 8.51 11.30 15.82
C LEU A 111 7.63 11.31 14.57
N LEU A 112 7.87 12.23 13.63
CA LEU A 112 7.13 12.31 12.37
C LEU A 112 7.31 11.05 11.50
N VAL A 113 8.51 10.46 11.47
CA VAL A 113 8.76 9.17 10.79
C VAL A 113 7.96 8.04 11.44
N TYR A 114 7.93 7.94 12.77
CA TYR A 114 7.10 6.95 13.46
C TYR A 114 5.61 7.12 13.18
N VAL A 115 5.12 8.37 13.14
CA VAL A 115 3.72 8.65 12.77
C VAL A 115 3.44 8.22 11.33
N SER A 116 4.37 8.42 10.40
CA SER A 116 4.25 7.94 9.01
C SER A 116 4.11 6.42 8.94
N TYR A 117 4.96 5.68 9.68
CA TYR A 117 4.85 4.22 9.77
C TYR A 117 3.55 3.76 10.43
N ALA A 118 3.11 4.43 11.49
CA ALA A 118 1.84 4.13 12.15
C ALA A 118 0.65 4.31 11.18
N PHE A 119 0.64 5.38 10.39
CA PHE A 119 -0.39 5.58 9.37
C PHE A 119 -0.39 4.47 8.31
N HIS A 120 0.76 4.06 7.80
CA HIS A 120 0.84 2.93 6.86
C HIS A 120 0.40 1.60 7.48
N LEU A 121 0.75 1.34 8.74
CA LEU A 121 0.35 0.13 9.45
C LEU A 121 -1.16 0.08 9.63
N ILE A 122 -1.76 1.15 10.18
CA ILE A 122 -3.21 1.27 10.38
C ILE A 122 -3.94 1.18 9.04
N TYR A 123 -3.43 1.86 8.01
CA TYR A 123 -3.97 1.83 6.66
C TYR A 123 -3.96 0.41 6.08
N THR A 124 -2.84 -0.31 6.17
CA THR A 124 -2.70 -1.67 5.63
C THR A 124 -3.63 -2.64 6.36
N LEU A 125 -3.75 -2.53 7.69
CA LEU A 125 -4.71 -3.32 8.48
C LEU A 125 -6.16 -3.03 8.06
N GLN A 126 -6.48 -1.76 7.80
CA GLN A 126 -7.80 -1.39 7.30
C GLN A 126 -8.05 -1.91 5.88
N LEU A 127 -7.05 -1.93 5.00
CA LEU A 127 -7.17 -2.52 3.66
C LEU A 127 -7.47 -4.02 3.74
N ILE A 128 -6.84 -4.77 4.66
CA ILE A 128 -7.15 -6.19 4.88
C ILE A 128 -8.63 -6.36 5.21
N ARG A 129 -9.17 -5.49 6.08
CA ARG A 129 -10.59 -5.52 6.45
C ARG A 129 -11.49 -5.18 5.25
N LEU A 130 -11.14 -4.17 4.45
CA LEU A 130 -11.95 -3.72 3.31
C LEU A 130 -11.94 -4.73 2.15
N CYS A 131 -10.81 -5.39 1.92
CA CYS A 131 -10.66 -6.38 0.85
C CYS A 131 -11.20 -7.76 1.23
N ARG A 132 -11.55 -7.99 2.50
CA ARG A 132 -12.09 -9.28 2.97
C ARG A 132 -13.47 -9.52 2.32
N PRO A 133 -13.74 -10.75 1.84
CA PRO A 133 -15.05 -11.07 1.29
C PRO A 133 -16.12 -10.99 2.39
N SER A 134 -17.26 -10.37 2.08
CA SER A 134 -18.40 -10.25 2.98
C SER A 134 -19.09 -11.60 3.16
N GLU A 135 -19.50 -11.91 4.39
CA GLU A 135 -20.33 -13.09 4.68
C GLU A 135 -21.78 -12.90 4.22
N SER A 136 -22.24 -11.66 4.18
CA SER A 136 -23.58 -11.25 3.74
C SER A 136 -23.43 -10.15 2.68
N PRO A 137 -23.21 -10.50 1.40
CA PRO A 137 -23.12 -9.50 0.33
C PRO A 137 -24.44 -8.75 0.18
N PRO A 138 -24.42 -7.44 -0.12
CA PRO A 138 -25.65 -6.72 -0.42
C PRO A 138 -26.28 -7.30 -1.70
N GLN A 139 -27.59 -7.50 -1.68
CA GLN A 139 -28.34 -7.86 -2.87
C GLN A 139 -28.38 -6.64 -3.80
N VAL A 140 -27.99 -6.83 -5.07
CA VAL A 140 -28.06 -5.75 -6.07
C VAL A 140 -29.34 -5.90 -6.87
N ALA A 141 -30.06 -4.80 -7.02
CA ALA A 141 -31.21 -4.74 -7.91
C ALA A 141 -30.73 -4.92 -9.36
N GLU A 142 -31.33 -5.86 -10.08
CA GLU A 142 -31.03 -6.08 -11.48
C GLU A 142 -31.64 -4.94 -12.31
N SER A 143 -30.87 -3.89 -12.54
CA SER A 143 -31.25 -2.81 -13.46
C SER A 143 -30.20 -2.69 -14.57
N PRO A 144 -30.61 -2.38 -15.82
CA PRO A 144 -29.66 -2.14 -16.90
C PRO A 144 -28.62 -1.09 -16.51
N GLY A 145 -27.34 -1.43 -16.68
CA GLY A 145 -26.21 -0.56 -16.31
C GLY A 145 -25.79 -0.59 -14.84
N ALA A 146 -26.51 -1.31 -13.97
CA ALA A 146 -26.06 -1.55 -12.60
C ALA A 146 -25.17 -2.81 -12.52
N SER A 147 -24.31 -2.85 -11.49
CA SER A 147 -23.57 -4.05 -11.17
C SER A 147 -24.50 -5.22 -10.85
N TRP A 148 -24.05 -6.45 -11.10
CA TRP A 148 -24.82 -7.65 -10.82
C TRP A 148 -23.93 -8.75 -10.22
N TRP A 149 -24.46 -9.47 -9.23
CA TRP A 149 -23.91 -10.74 -8.76
C TRP A 149 -24.98 -11.55 -8.03
N PRO A 150 -24.86 -12.89 -8.01
CA PRO A 150 -25.67 -13.76 -7.15
C PRO A 150 -25.47 -13.48 -5.66
N GLY A 151 -26.53 -13.62 -4.86
CA GLY A 151 -26.49 -13.37 -3.41
C GLY A 151 -25.62 -14.36 -2.63
N GLU A 152 -25.27 -15.51 -3.22
CA GLU A 152 -24.38 -16.50 -2.62
C GLU A 152 -22.89 -16.11 -2.75
N TRP A 153 -22.56 -15.14 -3.62
CA TRP A 153 -21.17 -14.79 -3.91
C TRP A 153 -20.60 -13.87 -2.84
N ARG A 154 -19.51 -14.33 -2.22
CA ARG A 154 -18.82 -13.57 -1.17
C ARG A 154 -17.84 -12.58 -1.80
N LEU A 155 -18.28 -11.34 -1.91
CA LEU A 155 -17.54 -10.23 -2.51
C LEU A 155 -17.13 -9.21 -1.44
N PRO A 156 -16.02 -8.48 -1.61
CA PRO A 156 -15.65 -7.41 -0.69
C PRO A 156 -16.62 -6.22 -0.84
N ASP A 157 -17.47 -5.99 0.18
CA ASP A 157 -18.53 -4.96 0.15
C ASP A 157 -17.99 -3.55 -0.10
N ALA A 158 -16.76 -3.26 0.34
CA ALA A 158 -16.11 -1.98 0.12
C ALA A 158 -15.90 -1.64 -1.38
N PHE A 159 -15.83 -2.65 -2.24
CA PHE A 159 -15.61 -2.50 -3.69
C PHE A 159 -16.85 -2.83 -4.51
N ALA A 160 -18.01 -3.02 -3.88
CA ALA A 160 -19.24 -3.49 -4.53
C ALA A 160 -19.64 -2.62 -5.75
N HIS A 161 -19.46 -1.30 -5.69
CA HIS A 161 -19.78 -0.39 -6.80
C HIS A 161 -18.72 -0.38 -7.91
N ALA A 162 -17.48 -0.80 -7.64
CA ALA A 162 -16.39 -0.88 -8.62
C ALA A 162 -16.35 -2.23 -9.37
N ILE A 163 -17.12 -3.21 -8.88
CA ILE A 163 -17.25 -4.53 -9.50
C ILE A 163 -18.38 -4.45 -10.53
N CYS A 164 -18.02 -4.45 -11.81
CA CYS A 164 -18.97 -4.57 -12.91
C CYS A 164 -18.81 -5.94 -13.56
N LEU A 165 -19.78 -6.82 -13.30
CA LEU A 165 -19.89 -8.13 -13.92
C LEU A 165 -21.10 -8.12 -14.87
N VAL A 166 -20.95 -8.79 -16.00
CA VAL A 166 -22.03 -8.88 -16.99
C VAL A 166 -23.05 -9.90 -16.50
N ALA A 167 -24.29 -9.47 -16.28
CA ALA A 167 -25.36 -10.38 -15.92
C ALA A 167 -25.67 -11.32 -17.11
N PRO A 168 -25.73 -12.65 -16.90
CA PRO A 168 -26.23 -13.55 -17.92
C PRO A 168 -27.74 -13.28 -18.13
N PRO A 169 -28.24 -13.30 -19.39
CA PRO A 169 -29.66 -13.12 -19.64
C PRO A 169 -30.46 -14.27 -19.02
N LYS A 170 -31.60 -13.92 -18.39
CA LYS A 170 -32.51 -14.89 -17.76
C LYS A 170 -33.45 -15.57 -18.75
N THR A 171 -33.77 -14.87 -19.82
CA THR A 171 -34.70 -15.31 -20.87
C THR A 171 -34.06 -15.01 -22.22
N ILE A 172 -34.27 -15.91 -23.17
CA ILE A 172 -33.92 -15.69 -24.57
C ILE A 172 -35.05 -14.82 -25.16
N GLU A 173 -34.70 -13.72 -25.82
CA GLU A 173 -35.69 -12.91 -26.55
C GLU A 173 -36.16 -13.65 -27.81
N ASP A 174 -37.41 -13.42 -28.21
CA ASP A 174 -37.98 -14.07 -29.39
C ASP A 174 -37.11 -13.85 -30.64
N GLY A 175 -36.61 -14.94 -31.23
CA GLY A 175 -35.74 -14.94 -32.41
C GLY A 175 -34.24 -14.99 -32.12
N GLN A 176 -33.81 -14.96 -30.87
CA GLN A 176 -32.42 -15.26 -30.49
C GLN A 176 -32.20 -16.76 -30.36
N VAL A 177 -31.01 -17.23 -30.79
CA VAL A 177 -30.64 -18.65 -30.81
C VAL A 177 -29.46 -18.85 -29.88
N ASP A 178 -29.62 -19.68 -28.83
CA ASP A 178 -28.51 -20.10 -27.97
C ASP A 178 -27.78 -21.28 -28.62
N ILE A 179 -26.90 -20.99 -29.58
CA ILE A 179 -26.15 -22.00 -30.35
C ILE A 179 -25.47 -23.03 -29.42
N VAL A 180 -24.95 -22.59 -28.27
CA VAL A 180 -24.28 -23.45 -27.30
C VAL A 180 -25.27 -24.32 -26.53
N GLY A 181 -26.43 -23.75 -26.16
CA GLY A 181 -27.55 -24.50 -25.56
C GLY A 181 -28.06 -25.57 -26.52
N GLU A 182 -28.30 -25.21 -27.78
CA GLU A 182 -28.74 -26.14 -28.82
C GLU A 182 -27.70 -27.24 -29.09
N LEU A 183 -26.40 -26.92 -29.11
CA LEU A 183 -25.35 -27.93 -29.25
C LEU A 183 -25.32 -28.91 -28.06
N ARG A 184 -25.54 -28.40 -26.85
CA ARG A 184 -25.56 -29.19 -25.61
C ARG A 184 -26.81 -30.06 -25.52
N ASP A 185 -27.95 -29.55 -25.98
CA ASP A 185 -29.20 -30.30 -26.06
C ASP A 185 -29.15 -31.36 -27.17
N ALA A 186 -28.54 -31.04 -28.32
CA ALA A 186 -28.25 -32.02 -29.38
C ALA A 186 -27.29 -33.13 -28.92
N GLN A 187 -26.36 -32.83 -28.00
CA GLN A 187 -25.52 -33.84 -27.35
C GLN A 187 -26.28 -34.65 -26.26
N ARG A 188 -27.28 -34.03 -25.61
CA ARG A 188 -28.13 -34.67 -24.59
C ARG A 188 -29.14 -35.66 -25.14
N ASP A 189 -29.48 -35.60 -26.42
CA ASP A 189 -30.31 -36.60 -27.10
C ASP A 189 -29.58 -37.95 -27.34
N GLY A 190 -28.31 -38.07 -26.93
CA GLY A 190 -27.66 -39.36 -26.69
C GLY A 190 -28.19 -40.06 -25.41
N PRO A 191 -27.95 -41.38 -25.22
CA PRO A 191 -28.57 -42.18 -24.15
C PRO A 191 -28.21 -41.80 -22.70
N ALA A 192 -27.44 -40.74 -22.48
CA ALA A 192 -27.04 -40.25 -21.16
C ALA A 192 -27.62 -38.85 -20.89
N ARG A 193 -28.86 -38.82 -20.38
CA ARG A 193 -29.47 -37.58 -19.86
C ARG A 193 -28.71 -37.10 -18.62
N LEU A 194 -27.83 -36.12 -18.78
CA LEU A 194 -27.26 -35.37 -17.66
C LEU A 194 -28.37 -34.49 -17.06
N ALA A 195 -28.82 -34.82 -15.85
CA ALA A 195 -29.81 -34.04 -15.10
C ALA A 195 -29.35 -32.58 -14.94
N ALA A 196 -30.30 -31.65 -14.85
CA ALA A 196 -29.99 -30.26 -14.51
C ALA A 196 -29.31 -30.21 -13.12
N PRO A 197 -28.26 -29.39 -12.94
CA PRO A 197 -27.56 -29.31 -11.65
C PRO A 197 -28.53 -28.85 -10.57
N THR A 198 -28.59 -29.63 -9.49
CA THR A 198 -29.42 -29.32 -8.32
C THR A 198 -28.89 -28.08 -7.59
N GLU A 199 -29.71 -27.45 -6.76
CA GLU A 199 -29.27 -26.31 -5.93
C GLU A 199 -28.06 -26.67 -5.05
N GLN A 200 -27.98 -27.93 -4.64
CA GLN A 200 -26.87 -28.47 -3.87
C GLN A 200 -25.58 -28.54 -4.69
N ASP A 201 -25.67 -28.90 -5.98
CA ASP A 201 -24.52 -28.88 -6.91
C ASP A 201 -24.00 -27.45 -7.12
N ARG A 202 -24.92 -26.48 -7.27
CA ARG A 202 -24.53 -25.05 -7.40
C ARG A 202 -23.79 -24.54 -6.17
N ARG A 203 -24.23 -24.89 -4.97
CA ARG A 203 -23.53 -24.53 -3.72
C ARG A 203 -22.15 -25.19 -3.66
N HIS A 204 -22.05 -26.46 -4.07
CA HIS A 204 -20.78 -27.17 -4.09
C HIS A 204 -19.78 -26.53 -5.08
N ASP A 205 -20.24 -26.05 -6.23
CA ASP A 205 -19.40 -25.33 -7.20
C ASP A 205 -18.93 -23.97 -6.69
N VAL A 206 -19.79 -23.22 -6.00
CA VAL A 206 -19.38 -21.98 -5.32
C VAL A 206 -18.33 -22.27 -4.24
N HIS A 207 -18.51 -23.34 -3.46
CA HIS A 207 -17.51 -23.76 -2.47
C HIS A 207 -16.21 -24.24 -3.11
N ARG A 208 -16.26 -24.86 -4.29
CA ARG A 208 -15.08 -25.22 -5.08
C ARG A 208 -14.32 -23.98 -5.55
N ALA A 209 -15.02 -22.95 -6.04
CA ALA A 209 -14.42 -21.66 -6.40
C ALA A 209 -13.82 -20.93 -5.19
N LEU A 210 -14.40 -21.14 -4.00
CA LEU A 210 -13.89 -20.67 -2.71
C LEU A 210 -12.74 -21.53 -2.14
N GLY A 211 -12.16 -22.47 -2.88
CA GLY A 211 -10.91 -23.15 -2.51
C GLY A 211 -10.95 -23.98 -1.21
N ARG A 212 -9.77 -24.42 -0.75
CA ARG A 212 -9.63 -25.12 0.55
C ARG A 212 -9.85 -24.12 1.68
N GLN A 213 -10.58 -24.53 2.72
CA GLN A 213 -10.95 -23.71 3.90
C GLN A 213 -12.02 -22.62 3.67
N GLY A 214 -12.67 -22.60 2.50
CA GLY A 214 -13.72 -21.63 2.19
C GLY A 214 -13.21 -20.21 1.90
N GLU A 215 -11.91 -20.06 1.67
CA GLU A 215 -11.28 -18.84 1.15
C GLU A 215 -10.83 -19.05 -0.31
N SER A 216 -11.31 -18.21 -1.23
CA SER A 216 -10.88 -18.30 -2.63
C SER A 216 -9.36 -18.13 -2.75
N ALA A 217 -8.73 -18.88 -3.66
CA ALA A 217 -7.29 -18.78 -3.90
C ALA A 217 -6.87 -17.34 -4.29
N ALA A 218 -7.76 -16.63 -4.99
CA ALA A 218 -7.57 -15.23 -5.34
C ALA A 218 -7.52 -14.32 -4.09
N TRP A 219 -8.43 -14.51 -3.12
CA TRP A 219 -8.39 -13.79 -1.85
C TRP A 219 -7.12 -14.11 -1.06
N PHE A 220 -6.75 -15.38 -1.00
CA PHE A 220 -5.55 -15.82 -0.28
C PHE A 220 -4.29 -15.07 -0.76
N ASN A 221 -4.12 -14.91 -2.08
CA ASN A 221 -2.99 -14.16 -2.65
C ASN A 221 -2.99 -12.69 -2.22
N VAL A 222 -4.14 -12.01 -2.28
CA VAL A 222 -4.28 -10.61 -1.86
C VAL A 222 -3.99 -10.46 -0.36
N LYS A 223 -4.57 -11.34 0.47
CA LYS A 223 -4.36 -11.40 1.91
C LYS A 223 -2.89 -11.62 2.26
N ALA A 224 -2.22 -12.56 1.60
CA ALA A 224 -0.79 -12.83 1.80
C ALA A 224 0.06 -11.59 1.46
N GLY A 225 -0.24 -10.91 0.34
CA GLY A 225 0.40 -9.66 -0.04
C GLY A 225 0.25 -8.57 1.03
N LEU A 226 -0.97 -8.33 1.51
CA LEU A 226 -1.23 -7.34 2.56
C LEU A 226 -0.59 -7.70 3.90
N LEU A 227 -0.57 -8.98 4.29
CA LEU A 227 0.13 -9.44 5.50
C LEU A 227 1.65 -9.27 5.37
N SER A 228 2.21 -9.50 4.18
CA SER A 228 3.64 -9.23 3.93
C SER A 228 3.96 -7.74 4.06
N MET A 229 3.06 -6.85 3.61
CA MET A 229 3.19 -5.40 3.82
C MET A 229 3.14 -5.03 5.32
N VAL A 230 2.23 -5.62 6.10
CA VAL A 230 2.20 -5.42 7.57
C VAL A 230 3.54 -5.81 8.19
N ALA A 231 4.06 -7.00 7.85
CA ALA A 231 5.36 -7.46 8.33
C ALA A 231 6.50 -6.51 7.93
N ALA A 232 6.48 -6.00 6.69
CA ALA A 232 7.45 -5.04 6.21
C ALA A 232 7.41 -3.72 7.00
N TRP A 233 6.22 -3.18 7.30
CA TRP A 233 6.09 -1.96 8.11
C TRP A 233 6.55 -2.14 9.55
N ILE A 234 6.27 -3.30 10.15
CA ILE A 234 6.79 -3.66 11.48
C ILE A 234 8.32 -3.74 11.44
N PHE A 235 8.88 -4.42 10.44
CA PHE A 235 10.32 -4.53 10.25
C PHE A 235 10.98 -3.17 10.08
N LEU A 236 10.44 -2.29 9.23
CA LEU A 236 10.95 -0.93 9.04
C LEU A 236 10.89 -0.10 10.32
N THR A 237 9.78 -0.20 11.07
CA THR A 237 9.62 0.50 12.35
C THR A 237 10.68 0.05 13.36
N PHE A 238 10.89 -1.26 13.49
CA PHE A 238 11.88 -1.82 14.40
C PHE A 238 13.31 -1.48 13.95
N GLY A 239 13.62 -1.61 12.66
CA GLY A 239 14.92 -1.25 12.09
C GLY A 239 15.26 0.22 12.30
N PHE A 240 14.29 1.11 12.11
CA PHE A 240 14.45 2.54 12.38
C PHE A 240 14.61 2.83 13.87
N THR A 241 13.91 2.08 14.74
CA THR A 241 14.08 2.20 16.20
C THR A 241 15.50 1.85 16.63
N ILE A 242 16.05 0.76 16.10
CA ILE A 242 17.45 0.38 16.32
C ILE A 242 18.39 1.48 15.84
N GLU A 243 18.12 2.06 14.67
CA GLU A 243 18.94 3.15 14.13
C GLU A 243 18.93 4.36 15.06
N VAL A 244 17.76 4.81 15.53
CA VAL A 244 17.62 5.93 16.46
C VAL A 244 18.36 5.66 17.78
N ILE A 245 18.26 4.44 18.33
CA ILE A 245 18.97 4.06 19.57
C ILE A 245 20.49 4.07 19.36
N ASN A 246 20.96 3.64 18.19
CA ASN A 246 22.38 3.52 17.87
C ASN A 246 22.99 4.78 17.26
N GLN A 247 22.23 5.87 17.11
CA GLN A 247 22.75 7.12 16.57
C GLN A 247 23.93 7.63 17.42
N GLY A 248 25.05 7.90 16.76
CA GLY A 248 26.30 8.32 17.41
C GLY A 248 27.21 7.17 17.86
N THR A 249 26.80 5.92 17.69
CA THR A 249 27.68 4.75 17.89
C THR A 249 28.38 4.38 16.59
N ALA A 250 29.57 3.75 16.68
CA ALA A 250 30.36 3.34 15.52
C ALA A 250 29.82 2.09 14.80
N PHE A 251 28.71 1.52 15.28
CA PHE A 251 28.14 0.31 14.72
C PHE A 251 27.34 0.64 13.45
N PRO A 252 27.50 -0.16 12.37
CA PRO A 252 26.74 0.05 11.15
C PRO A 252 25.24 -0.10 11.44
N ALA A 253 24.43 0.83 10.94
CA ALA A 253 22.99 0.78 11.12
C ALA A 253 22.40 -0.46 10.42
N LEU A 254 21.29 -0.98 10.95
CA LEU A 254 20.60 -2.16 10.38
C LEU A 254 20.04 -1.86 8.96
N LEU A 255 19.65 -0.61 8.71
CA LEU A 255 19.00 -0.18 7.46
C LEU A 255 19.94 0.55 6.50
N ASN A 256 21.03 1.16 6.98
CA ASN A 256 21.97 1.88 6.13
C ASN A 256 23.22 1.05 5.86
N ALA A 257 23.76 1.17 4.64
CA ALA A 257 25.06 0.59 4.33
C ALA A 257 26.15 1.10 5.30
N PRO A 258 27.11 0.26 5.70
CA PRO A 258 28.20 0.64 6.59
C PRO A 258 28.93 1.87 6.04
N GLY A 259 28.93 2.97 6.79
CA GLY A 259 29.56 4.23 6.39
C GLY A 259 29.25 5.39 7.32
N LEU A 260 29.99 6.49 7.18
CA LEU A 260 29.83 7.71 7.97
C LEU A 260 28.37 8.19 7.95
N PRO A 261 27.78 8.52 9.12
CA PRO A 261 26.41 9.03 9.22
C PRO A 261 26.24 10.30 8.39
N ASN A 262 25.01 10.59 7.92
CA ASN A 262 24.77 11.67 6.94
C ASN A 262 25.27 13.05 7.42
N ASN A 263 25.20 13.32 8.72
CA ASN A 263 25.78 14.53 9.32
C ASN A 263 27.31 14.62 9.18
N ALA A 264 28.02 13.49 9.15
CA ALA A 264 29.47 13.43 8.91
C ALA A 264 29.83 13.42 7.40
N ARG A 265 28.85 13.27 6.51
CA ARG A 265 29.02 13.43 5.06
C ARG A 265 28.93 14.89 4.62
N ASP A 266 28.20 15.73 5.37
CA ASP A 266 28.08 17.15 5.08
C ASP A 266 29.46 17.85 5.19
N PRO A 267 29.93 18.54 4.13
CA PRO A 267 31.21 19.24 4.12
C PRO A 267 31.37 20.24 5.27
N ARG A 268 30.27 20.76 5.83
CA ARG A 268 30.27 21.73 6.95
C ARG A 268 30.71 21.13 8.28
N TYR A 269 30.53 19.82 8.45
CA TYR A 269 30.90 19.11 9.68
C TYR A 269 32.09 18.15 9.46
N ARG A 270 32.68 18.15 8.26
CA ARG A 270 33.95 17.45 8.06
C ARG A 270 35.05 18.20 8.81
N PRO A 271 35.90 17.50 9.58
CA PRO A 271 37.15 18.11 10.00
C PRO A 271 37.90 18.59 8.77
N ALA A 272 38.46 19.81 8.83
CA ALA A 272 39.26 20.36 7.76
C ALA A 272 40.34 19.34 7.37
N LYS A 273 40.60 19.16 6.06
CA LYS A 273 41.68 18.28 5.62
C LYS A 273 42.98 18.76 6.30
N PRO A 274 43.81 17.85 6.84
CA PRO A 274 45.09 18.24 7.41
C PRO A 274 45.88 19.05 6.38
N GLY A 275 46.20 20.31 6.70
CA GLY A 275 46.93 21.22 5.81
C GLY A 275 46.09 22.23 5.01
N THR A 276 44.77 22.25 5.14
CA THR A 276 43.94 23.38 4.64
C THR A 276 43.52 24.31 5.77
N HIS A 277 43.60 25.62 5.52
CA HIS A 277 43.24 26.69 6.46
C HIS A 277 41.87 26.39 7.10
N GLU A 278 41.75 26.56 8.43
CA GLU A 278 40.45 26.45 9.10
C GLU A 278 39.46 27.35 8.36
N PRO A 279 38.25 26.85 8.01
CA PRO A 279 37.22 27.69 7.43
C PRO A 279 36.90 28.77 8.46
N VAL A 280 37.38 29.99 8.19
CA VAL A 280 37.01 31.17 8.96
C VAL A 280 35.49 31.28 8.85
N GLU A 281 34.79 31.18 9.98
CA GLU A 281 33.36 31.42 10.05
C GLU A 281 33.08 32.80 9.44
N VAL A 282 32.56 32.82 8.21
CA VAL A 282 32.00 34.03 7.63
C VAL A 282 30.73 34.32 8.41
N GLY A 283 30.85 35.32 9.29
CA GLY A 283 29.97 35.64 10.40
C GLY A 283 28.47 35.45 10.18
N THR A 284 27.84 34.79 11.15
CA THR A 284 26.57 35.25 11.73
C THR A 284 26.62 34.88 13.21
N GLY A 285 26.95 35.87 14.06
CA GLY A 285 27.21 35.69 15.49
C GLY A 285 26.06 35.07 16.28
N GLY A 286 26.12 33.75 16.47
CA GLY A 286 25.36 33.03 17.48
C GLY A 286 26.32 32.22 18.35
N LEU A 287 26.14 32.28 19.67
CA LEU A 287 26.91 31.55 20.70
C LEU A 287 26.83 30.02 20.62
N VAL A 288 26.24 29.47 19.57
CA VAL A 288 26.05 28.04 19.35
C VAL A 288 26.77 27.67 18.06
N GLY A 289 28.10 27.59 18.14
CA GLY A 289 28.92 27.00 17.09
C GLY A 289 28.55 25.52 16.88
N PRO A 290 28.97 24.90 15.77
CA PRO A 290 28.66 23.51 15.47
C PRO A 290 29.13 22.62 16.62
N ALA A 291 28.31 21.64 16.99
CA ALA A 291 28.55 20.71 18.10
C ALA A 291 29.94 20.08 18.00
N ARG A 292 30.92 20.72 18.65
CA ARG A 292 32.25 20.16 18.92
C ARG A 292 32.06 19.05 19.94
N GLY A 293 31.81 17.85 19.44
CA GLY A 293 32.18 16.58 20.02
C GLY A 293 31.92 16.38 21.52
N VAL A 294 30.89 15.61 21.80
CA VAL A 294 30.82 14.64 22.92
C VAL A 294 31.85 13.51 22.67
N HIS A 295 33.11 13.87 22.42
CA HIS A 295 34.25 12.96 22.30
C HIS A 295 35.33 13.41 23.30
N THR A 296 35.00 13.34 24.58
CA THR A 296 35.97 13.41 25.69
C THR A 296 36.66 12.06 25.93
N GLY A 297 36.92 11.30 24.87
CA GLY A 297 37.80 10.13 24.91
C GLY A 297 39.24 10.58 24.73
N LYS A 298 40.04 10.55 25.82
CA LYS A 298 41.48 10.82 25.80
C LYS A 298 42.17 9.98 24.73
N MET A 299 42.49 10.57 23.58
CA MET A 299 43.49 10.01 22.67
C MET A 299 44.85 10.13 23.36
N HIS A 300 45.34 9.02 23.91
CA HIS A 300 46.73 8.89 24.30
C HIS A 300 47.63 9.11 23.08
N ARG A 301 48.31 10.26 23.02
CA ARG A 301 49.51 10.42 22.21
C ARG A 301 50.60 9.51 22.80
N ARG A 302 51.00 8.48 22.05
CA ARG A 302 52.32 7.86 22.26
C ARG A 302 53.37 8.84 21.74
N GLN A 303 54.35 9.13 22.60
CA GLN A 303 55.60 9.79 22.24
C GLN A 303 56.45 8.85 21.38
#